data_AF-A0A497LU34-F1
#
_entry.id   AF-A0A497LU34-F1
#
_cell.length_a   1.000
_cell.length_b   1.000
_cell.length_c   1.000
_cell.angle_alpha   90.00
_cell.angle_beta   90.00
_cell.angle_gamma   90.00
#
_symmetry.space_group_name_H-M   'P 1'
#
loop_
_entity.id
_entity.type
_entity.pdbx_description
1 polymer ?
#
loop_
_entity_poly.entity_id
_entity_poly.type
_entity_poly.pdbx_seq_one_letter_code
_entity_poly.pdbx_strand_id
1 'polypeptide(L)'
;MPKRVSPIDIFNLLPKTNCGECGEETCFAFATKLADRKVDLELCKPLFEEGFKENLEKLKALLRPAVLEVRVRSPSREVRIGGKVVLYRHELRYDNPTAIAIAVSDTMPEEEMLEKVKRAEDFKYRYIGMDLTLDMIAVRCVSGDPDRFGERVKKVAEATEMPLILCSYDPAVMESGLSALKDSRPLIYAANKGNWREMADLALMYGCPLVVSAPGDLNLLRSLTKTLLEYGVEELILDPGTYPDEGLKTTINNFTMLRRCACELEDELSGFPLLAAPIVAWKGDEDPTIKAWKESYLACMLILRFADILILNSIETWSILPIVILRQNIYNDPVKPVSVEPGLRVIGK
;
A
#
# COMPACT_ATOMS: atom_id res chain seq x y z
N MET A 1 22.53 3.81 10.06
CA MET A 1 21.80 2.55 10.34
C MET A 1 20.50 2.94 11.02
N PRO A 2 19.34 2.53 10.52
CA PRO A 2 18.06 2.82 11.17
C PRO A 2 18.12 2.34 12.62
N LYS A 3 17.71 3.20 13.55
CA LYS A 3 17.83 2.97 14.99
C LYS A 3 16.88 1.82 15.36
N ARG A 4 17.39 0.59 15.44
CA ARG A 4 16.60 -0.55 15.94
C ARG A 4 16.13 -0.20 17.36
N VAL A 5 14.82 -0.17 17.55
CA VAL A 5 14.21 0.08 18.84
C VAL A 5 14.60 -1.07 19.79
N SER A 6 15.23 -0.73 20.92
CA SER A 6 15.63 -1.73 21.90
C SER A 6 14.40 -2.22 22.68
N PRO A 7 14.23 -3.53 22.92
CA PRO A 7 13.21 -4.05 23.82
C PRO A 7 13.27 -3.41 25.22
N ILE A 8 14.47 -3.01 25.67
CA ILE A 8 14.66 -2.35 26.97
C ILE A 8 14.03 -0.95 26.96
N ASP A 9 14.19 -0.19 25.88
CA ASP A 9 13.63 1.15 25.75
C ASP A 9 12.10 1.10 25.78
N ILE A 10 11.51 0.11 25.10
CA ILE A 10 10.06 -0.16 25.15
C ILE A 10 9.63 -0.56 26.55
N PHE A 11 10.29 -1.55 27.15
CA PHE A 11 9.95 -2.08 28.48
C PHE A 11 9.97 -0.99 29.55
N ASN A 12 10.88 -0.02 29.45
CA ASN A 12 10.98 1.09 30.37
C ASN A 12 9.74 2.01 30.38
N LEU A 13 9.03 2.09 29.25
CA LEU A 13 7.83 2.89 29.07
C LEU A 13 6.53 2.09 29.29
N LEU A 14 6.59 0.76 29.36
CA LEU A 14 5.42 -0.06 29.66
C LEU A 14 4.97 0.07 31.13
N PRO A 15 3.71 -0.28 31.45
CA PRO A 15 3.18 -0.27 32.82
C PRO A 15 3.88 -1.21 33.81
N LYS A 16 4.62 -2.22 33.33
CA LYS A 16 5.36 -3.22 34.13
C LYS A 16 4.48 -4.02 35.11
N THR A 17 3.19 -4.17 34.81
CA THR A 17 2.24 -4.91 35.65
C THR A 17 2.32 -6.43 35.49
N ASN A 18 2.87 -6.92 34.37
CA ASN A 18 2.89 -8.35 34.00
C ASN A 18 1.51 -9.03 34.11
N CYS A 19 0.44 -8.30 33.75
CA CYS A 19 -0.94 -8.76 33.89
C CYS A 19 -1.36 -9.90 32.94
N GLY A 20 -0.63 -10.12 31.84
CA GLY A 20 -0.95 -11.14 30.85
C GLY A 20 -2.10 -10.80 29.89
N GLU A 21 -2.73 -9.63 30.02
CA GLU A 21 -3.88 -9.24 29.18
C GLU A 21 -3.58 -9.09 27.68
N CYS A 22 -2.31 -8.86 27.35
CA CYS A 22 -1.82 -8.78 25.98
C CYS A 22 -1.49 -10.16 25.36
N GLY A 23 -1.70 -11.26 26.10
CA GLY A 23 -1.39 -12.62 25.67
C GLY A 23 0.06 -13.06 25.90
N GLU A 24 0.89 -12.20 26.50
CA GLU A 24 2.29 -12.48 26.82
C GLU A 24 2.51 -12.69 28.31
N GLU A 25 3.40 -13.63 28.68
CA GLU A 25 3.68 -13.97 30.08
C GLU A 25 4.26 -12.80 30.89
N THR A 26 4.99 -11.90 30.25
CA THR A 26 5.60 -10.73 30.89
C THR A 26 5.57 -9.50 30.01
N CYS A 27 5.60 -8.30 30.60
CA CYS A 27 5.74 -7.05 29.88
C CYS A 27 7.06 -6.99 29.09
N PHE A 28 8.12 -7.66 29.54
CA PHE A 28 9.37 -7.73 28.78
C PHE A 28 9.23 -8.59 27.52
N ALA A 29 8.53 -9.74 27.60
CA ALA A 29 8.22 -10.56 26.44
C ALA A 29 7.37 -9.79 25.41
N PHE A 30 6.37 -9.04 25.88
CA PHE A 30 5.60 -8.11 25.04
C PHE A 30 6.51 -7.05 24.39
N ALA A 31 7.41 -6.43 25.16
CA ALA A 31 8.36 -5.44 24.63
C ALA A 31 9.28 -6.02 23.54
N THR A 32 9.78 -7.25 23.71
CA THR A 32 10.58 -7.95 22.68
C THR A 32 9.76 -8.18 21.41
N LYS A 33 8.54 -8.70 21.53
CA LYS A 33 7.68 -8.92 20.36
C LYS A 33 7.27 -7.62 19.67
N LEU A 34 7.10 -6.54 20.43
CA LEU A 34 6.76 -5.22 19.89
C LEU A 34 7.95 -4.59 19.14
N ALA A 35 9.17 -4.71 19.68
CA ALA A 35 10.40 -4.32 18.97
C ALA A 35 10.56 -5.08 17.64
N ASP A 36 10.19 -6.36 17.64
CA ASP A 36 10.17 -7.24 16.46
C ASP A 36 8.94 -7.05 15.55
N ARG A 37 8.03 -6.12 15.87
CA ARG A 37 6.76 -5.88 15.14
C ARG A 37 5.86 -7.10 15.00
N LYS A 38 5.90 -8.02 15.96
CA LYS A 38 5.08 -9.26 15.96
C LYS A 38 3.71 -9.08 16.62
N VAL A 39 3.53 -7.99 17.36
CA VAL A 39 2.32 -7.62 18.10
C VAL A 39 2.09 -6.13 17.98
N ASP A 40 0.84 -5.72 18.09
CA ASP A 40 0.40 -4.32 18.05
C ASP A 40 0.43 -3.70 19.46
N LEU A 41 0.69 -2.39 19.56
CA LEU A 41 0.79 -1.66 20.84
C LEU A 41 -0.55 -1.67 21.59
N GLU A 42 -1.65 -1.66 20.83
CA GLU A 42 -3.05 -1.66 21.25
C GLU A 42 -3.43 -2.87 22.11
N LEU A 43 -2.66 -3.97 22.04
CA LEU A 43 -2.89 -5.14 22.88
C LEU A 43 -2.56 -4.90 24.36
N CYS A 44 -1.76 -3.88 24.69
CA CYS A 44 -1.47 -3.52 26.07
C CYS A 44 -2.56 -2.59 26.63
N LYS A 45 -3.71 -3.15 27.02
CA LYS A 45 -4.85 -2.38 27.56
C LYS A 45 -4.47 -1.43 28.71
N PRO A 46 -3.63 -1.82 29.70
CA PRO A 46 -3.27 -0.92 30.80
C PRO A 46 -2.50 0.34 30.35
N LEU A 47 -1.84 0.30 29.18
CA LEU A 47 -1.09 1.46 28.67
C LEU A 47 -2.02 2.61 28.24
N PHE A 48 -3.30 2.34 27.98
CA PHE A 48 -4.29 3.34 27.59
C PHE A 48 -5.02 3.99 28.78
N GLU A 49 -4.68 3.59 30.01
CA GLU A 49 -5.17 4.26 31.22
C GLU A 49 -4.57 5.66 31.37
N GLU A 50 -5.28 6.57 32.05
CA GLU A 50 -4.90 7.98 32.12
C GLU A 50 -3.50 8.21 32.72
N GLY A 51 -3.07 7.34 33.64
CA GLY A 51 -1.75 7.42 34.29
C GLY A 51 -0.57 7.17 33.34
N PHE A 52 -0.79 6.58 32.18
CA PHE A 52 0.27 6.22 31.22
C PHE A 52 0.26 7.03 29.93
N LYS A 53 -0.58 8.08 29.83
CA LYS A 53 -0.70 8.92 28.61
C LYS A 53 0.65 9.41 28.08
N GLU A 54 1.54 9.91 28.94
CA GLU A 54 2.86 10.41 28.52
C GLU A 54 3.76 9.27 28.00
N ASN A 55 3.72 8.10 28.64
CA ASN A 55 4.48 6.93 28.20
C ASN A 55 3.95 6.37 26.88
N LEU A 56 2.63 6.38 26.70
CA LEU A 56 1.98 5.98 25.46
C LEU A 56 2.45 6.86 24.29
N GLU A 57 2.48 8.19 24.45
CA GLU A 57 2.95 9.09 23.41
C GLU A 57 4.43 8.90 23.09
N LYS A 58 5.29 8.71 24.11
CA LYS A 58 6.71 8.36 23.91
C LYS A 58 6.87 7.03 23.18
N LEU A 59 6.07 6.01 23.51
CA LEU A 59 6.09 4.72 22.84
C LEU A 59 5.64 4.83 21.39
N LYS A 60 4.56 5.57 21.10
CA LYS A 60 4.09 5.82 19.73
C LYS A 60 5.17 6.50 18.89
N ALA A 61 5.85 7.52 19.44
CA ALA A 61 6.95 8.19 18.77
C ALA A 61 8.14 7.24 18.51
N LEU A 62 8.53 6.46 19.52
CA LEU A 62 9.62 5.49 19.43
C LEU A 62 9.33 4.37 18.42
N LEU A 63 8.07 3.93 18.34
CA LEU A 63 7.60 2.88 17.45
C LEU A 63 7.06 3.43 16.13
N ARG A 64 7.20 4.71 15.83
CA ARG A 64 6.78 5.26 14.55
C ARG A 64 7.63 4.63 13.43
N PRO A 65 7.03 3.97 12.43
CA PRO A 65 7.80 3.44 11.30
C PRO A 65 8.36 4.60 10.47
N ALA A 66 9.47 4.37 9.77
CA ALA A 66 10.06 5.37 8.89
C ALA A 66 9.12 5.73 7.73
N VAL A 67 8.33 4.76 7.27
CA VAL A 67 7.19 5.00 6.40
C VAL A 67 5.90 4.57 7.09
N LEU A 68 4.98 5.53 7.21
CA LEU A 68 3.69 5.34 7.86
C LEU A 68 2.88 4.23 7.19
N GLU A 69 2.08 3.55 8.00
CA GLU A 69 1.10 2.60 7.52
C GLU A 69 -0.17 3.35 7.13
N VAL A 70 -0.75 3.00 6.00
CA VAL A 70 -2.05 3.50 5.55
C VAL A 70 -2.96 2.31 5.26
N ARG A 71 -4.27 2.47 5.53
CA ARG A 71 -5.26 1.40 5.40
C ARG A 71 -6.33 1.75 4.37
N VAL A 72 -6.46 0.93 3.36
CA VAL A 72 -7.54 1.03 2.36
C VAL A 72 -8.50 -0.13 2.60
N ARG A 73 -9.81 0.16 2.68
CA ARG A 73 -10.80 -0.87 3.06
C ARG A 73 -12.06 -0.82 2.19
N SER A 74 -12.58 -2.01 1.92
CA SER A 74 -13.97 -2.28 1.56
C SER A 74 -14.75 -2.66 2.84
N PRO A 75 -16.06 -2.94 2.76
CA PRO A 75 -16.82 -3.40 3.91
C PRO A 75 -16.31 -4.71 4.53
N SER A 76 -15.67 -5.59 3.76
CA SER A 76 -15.23 -6.93 4.21
C SER A 76 -13.73 -7.17 4.16
N ARG A 77 -12.94 -6.32 3.49
CA ARG A 77 -11.49 -6.51 3.29
C ARG A 77 -10.72 -5.23 3.59
N GLU A 78 -9.55 -5.37 4.20
CA GLU A 78 -8.60 -4.29 4.45
C GLU A 78 -7.25 -4.65 3.80
N VAL A 79 -6.64 -3.68 3.14
CA VAL A 79 -5.27 -3.73 2.63
C VAL A 79 -4.44 -2.70 3.38
N ARG A 80 -3.32 -3.15 3.97
CA ARG A 80 -2.34 -2.31 4.66
C ARG A 80 -1.14 -2.08 3.75
N ILE A 81 -0.74 -0.82 3.60
CA ILE A 81 0.41 -0.41 2.77
C ILE A 81 1.38 0.42 3.61
N GLY A 82 2.66 0.48 3.21
CA GLY A 82 3.69 1.18 3.98
C GLY A 82 4.10 0.41 5.24
N GLY A 83 4.22 1.11 6.36
CA GLY A 83 4.69 0.50 7.63
C GLY A 83 6.15 0.04 7.58
N LYS A 84 7.00 0.68 6.75
CA LYS A 84 8.39 0.22 6.56
C LYS A 84 9.30 0.81 7.62
N VAL A 85 10.12 -0.05 8.22
CA VAL A 85 11.07 0.31 9.29
C VAL A 85 12.53 0.27 8.83
N VAL A 86 12.84 -0.58 7.86
CA VAL A 86 14.21 -0.79 7.35
C VAL A 86 14.28 -0.51 5.86
N LEU A 87 15.46 -0.08 5.39
CA LEU A 87 15.69 0.11 3.96
C LEU A 87 15.98 -1.24 3.29
N TYR A 88 16.78 -2.10 3.93
CA TYR A 88 17.15 -3.40 3.38
C TYR A 88 16.54 -4.55 4.16
N ARG A 89 15.92 -5.52 3.46
CA ARG A 89 15.21 -6.63 4.12
C ARG A 89 16.07 -7.42 5.12
N HIS A 90 17.37 -7.58 4.87
CA HIS A 90 18.26 -8.35 5.76
C HIS A 90 18.55 -7.63 7.09
N GLU A 91 18.22 -6.34 7.21
CA GLU A 91 18.32 -5.59 8.46
C GLU A 91 17.18 -5.91 9.42
N LEU A 92 16.05 -6.45 8.95
CA LEU A 92 14.95 -6.97 9.78
C LEU A 92 14.07 -7.89 8.93
N ARG A 93 12.94 -7.38 8.45
CA ARG A 93 12.06 -7.94 7.42
C ARG A 93 11.28 -6.79 6.79
N TYR A 94 10.65 -7.04 5.66
CA TYR A 94 9.62 -6.14 5.15
C TYR A 94 8.26 -6.62 5.61
N ASP A 95 7.48 -5.73 6.20
CA ASP A 95 6.07 -5.94 6.52
C ASP A 95 5.19 -5.28 5.44
N ASN A 96 3.91 -5.64 5.39
CA ASN A 96 2.92 -5.12 4.42
C ASN A 96 3.37 -5.26 2.95
N PRO A 97 3.21 -6.45 2.33
CA PRO A 97 3.56 -6.69 0.92
C PRO A 97 2.99 -5.65 -0.03
N THR A 98 3.71 -5.38 -1.13
CA THR A 98 3.25 -4.45 -2.17
C THR A 98 1.85 -4.85 -2.66
N ALA A 99 0.88 -3.96 -2.50
CA ALA A 99 -0.48 -4.17 -2.96
C ALA A 99 -0.55 -4.05 -4.49
N ILE A 100 -1.21 -5.01 -5.14
CA ILE A 100 -1.36 -5.06 -6.58
C ILE A 100 -2.83 -4.77 -6.92
N ALA A 101 -3.04 -3.65 -7.60
CA ALA A 101 -4.33 -3.19 -8.06
C ALA A 101 -4.51 -3.44 -9.56
N ILE A 102 -5.63 -4.06 -9.95
CA ILE A 102 -5.99 -4.25 -11.36
C ILE A 102 -6.89 -3.13 -11.83
N ALA A 103 -6.52 -2.49 -12.93
CA ALA A 103 -7.23 -1.34 -13.47
C ALA A 103 -8.38 -1.72 -14.40
N VAL A 104 -9.50 -1.02 -14.22
CA VAL A 104 -10.65 -0.95 -15.12
C VAL A 104 -10.97 0.52 -15.40
N SER A 105 -11.71 0.82 -16.48
CA SER A 105 -12.17 2.19 -16.76
C SER A 105 -13.70 2.29 -16.82
N ASP A 106 -14.20 3.50 -16.57
CA ASP A 106 -15.60 3.88 -16.79
C ASP A 106 -16.07 3.77 -18.25
N THR A 107 -15.12 3.84 -19.19
CA THR A 107 -15.34 3.66 -20.63
C THR A 107 -15.33 2.21 -21.10
N MET A 108 -14.79 1.28 -20.30
CA MET A 108 -14.76 -0.15 -20.63
C MET A 108 -16.19 -0.70 -20.76
N PRO A 109 -16.47 -1.57 -21.75
CA PRO A 109 -17.72 -2.31 -21.80
C PRO A 109 -18.01 -3.01 -20.48
N GLU A 110 -19.25 -2.97 -20.05
CA GLU A 110 -19.62 -3.44 -18.71
C GLU A 110 -19.32 -4.92 -18.48
N GLU A 111 -19.63 -5.76 -19.47
CA GLU A 111 -19.39 -7.19 -19.41
C GLU A 111 -17.89 -7.50 -19.27
N GLU A 112 -17.05 -6.85 -20.09
CA GLU A 112 -15.58 -6.98 -20.04
C GLU A 112 -15.04 -6.51 -18.68
N MET A 113 -15.55 -5.40 -18.16
CA MET A 113 -15.14 -4.85 -16.88
C MET A 113 -15.50 -5.79 -15.72
N LEU A 114 -16.73 -6.33 -15.68
CA LEU A 114 -17.14 -7.28 -14.65
C LEU A 114 -16.37 -8.60 -14.75
N GLU A 115 -16.09 -9.09 -15.97
CA GLU A 115 -15.23 -10.26 -16.16
C GLU A 115 -13.83 -10.01 -15.61
N LYS A 116 -13.23 -8.85 -15.91
CA LYS A 116 -11.90 -8.49 -15.45
C LYS A 116 -11.82 -8.34 -13.92
N VAL A 117 -12.83 -7.70 -13.31
CA VAL A 117 -12.94 -7.59 -11.85
C VAL A 117 -13.06 -8.98 -11.21
N LYS A 118 -13.92 -9.83 -11.74
CA LYS A 118 -14.09 -11.20 -11.25
C LYS A 118 -12.81 -12.02 -11.39
N ARG A 119 -12.11 -11.93 -12.51
CA ARG A 119 -10.81 -12.59 -12.71
C ARG A 119 -9.75 -12.13 -11.70
N ALA A 120 -9.79 -10.87 -11.30
CA ALA A 120 -8.89 -10.36 -10.26
C ALA A 120 -9.28 -10.87 -8.87
N GLU A 121 -10.57 -10.86 -8.52
CA GLU A 121 -11.11 -11.41 -7.26
C GLU A 121 -10.77 -12.89 -7.11
N ASP A 122 -11.02 -13.67 -8.15
CA ASP A 122 -10.81 -15.12 -8.17
C ASP A 122 -9.34 -15.52 -8.39
N PHE A 123 -8.43 -14.55 -8.61
CA PHE A 123 -7.04 -14.86 -8.88
C PHE A 123 -6.39 -15.54 -7.67
N LYS A 124 -6.01 -16.79 -7.86
CA LYS A 124 -5.38 -17.62 -6.85
C LYS A 124 -4.33 -18.53 -7.46
N TYR A 125 -3.08 -18.40 -6.99
CA TYR A 125 -1.99 -19.27 -7.42
C TYR A 125 -1.33 -19.97 -6.24
N ARG A 126 -1.35 -21.31 -6.24
CA ARG A 126 -0.72 -22.11 -5.19
C ARG A 126 0.80 -22.15 -5.38
N TYR A 127 1.55 -21.53 -4.48
CA TYR A 127 3.00 -21.47 -4.50
C TYR A 127 3.58 -21.92 -3.15
N ILE A 128 4.31 -23.04 -3.13
CA ILE A 128 4.99 -23.60 -1.94
C ILE A 128 4.03 -23.67 -0.72
N GLY A 129 2.82 -24.19 -0.93
CA GLY A 129 1.85 -24.34 0.16
C GLY A 129 1.16 -23.04 0.59
N MET A 130 1.36 -21.93 -0.11
CA MET A 130 0.67 -20.66 0.10
C MET A 130 -0.20 -20.31 -1.10
N ASP A 131 -1.25 -19.53 -0.88
CA ASP A 131 -2.10 -19.01 -1.93
C ASP A 131 -1.74 -17.55 -2.20
N LEU A 132 -1.22 -17.28 -3.40
CA LEU A 132 -0.90 -15.93 -3.85
C LEU A 132 -2.13 -15.31 -4.50
N THR A 133 -2.48 -14.09 -4.10
CA THR A 133 -3.68 -13.36 -4.54
C THR A 133 -3.34 -11.97 -5.05
N LEU A 134 -4.32 -11.29 -5.65
CA LEU A 134 -4.30 -9.85 -5.90
C LEU A 134 -5.02 -9.11 -4.76
N ASP A 135 -4.91 -7.79 -4.69
CA ASP A 135 -5.28 -7.06 -3.46
C ASP A 135 -6.39 -6.03 -3.69
N MET A 136 -6.40 -5.36 -4.84
CA MET A 136 -7.22 -4.15 -5.06
C MET A 136 -7.73 -4.05 -6.51
N ILE A 137 -8.75 -3.19 -6.71
CA ILE A 137 -9.20 -2.76 -8.04
C ILE A 137 -9.02 -1.25 -8.17
N ALA A 138 -8.48 -0.79 -9.29
CA ALA A 138 -8.35 0.64 -9.61
C ALA A 138 -9.37 1.04 -10.68
N VAL A 139 -10.36 1.86 -10.31
CA VAL A 139 -11.40 2.36 -11.23
C VAL A 139 -10.98 3.71 -11.78
N ARG A 140 -10.72 3.77 -13.09
CA ARG A 140 -10.19 4.96 -13.77
C ARG A 140 -11.30 5.74 -14.46
N CYS A 141 -11.39 7.04 -14.18
CA CYS A 141 -12.18 7.95 -14.98
C CYS A 141 -11.42 8.27 -16.27
N VAL A 142 -11.92 7.77 -17.39
CA VAL A 142 -11.45 8.09 -18.74
C VAL A 142 -12.47 8.97 -19.45
N SER A 143 -13.75 8.88 -19.08
CA SER A 143 -14.83 9.65 -19.71
C SER A 143 -14.85 11.13 -19.33
N GLY A 144 -14.38 11.47 -18.12
CA GLY A 144 -14.54 12.81 -17.53
C GLY A 144 -15.95 13.11 -17.02
N ASP A 145 -16.85 12.13 -17.03
CA ASP A 145 -18.26 12.30 -16.66
C ASP A 145 -18.51 11.81 -15.21
N PRO A 146 -18.95 12.69 -14.28
CA PRO A 146 -19.18 12.31 -12.90
C PRO A 146 -20.23 11.21 -12.71
N ASP A 147 -21.36 11.27 -13.42
CA ASP A 147 -22.47 10.33 -13.25
C ASP A 147 -22.04 8.93 -13.71
N ARG A 148 -21.44 8.84 -14.89
CA ARG A 148 -20.90 7.59 -15.44
C ARG A 148 -19.83 6.99 -14.53
N PHE A 149 -18.95 7.82 -13.96
CA PHE A 149 -17.92 7.35 -13.06
C PHE A 149 -18.53 6.80 -11.76
N GLY A 150 -19.46 7.51 -11.14
CA GLY A 150 -20.17 7.07 -9.94
C GLY A 150 -20.92 5.75 -10.16
N GLU A 151 -21.66 5.63 -11.26
CA GLU A 151 -22.32 4.37 -11.64
C GLU A 151 -21.33 3.23 -11.84
N ARG A 152 -20.19 3.48 -12.50
CA ARG A 152 -19.17 2.45 -12.71
C ARG A 152 -18.56 2.01 -11.38
N VAL A 153 -18.21 2.94 -10.50
CA VAL A 153 -17.64 2.66 -9.18
C VAL A 153 -18.59 1.79 -8.36
N LYS A 154 -19.89 2.13 -8.36
CA LYS A 154 -20.92 1.32 -7.70
C LYS A 154 -20.95 -0.12 -8.22
N LYS A 155 -20.98 -0.31 -9.55
CA LYS A 155 -21.01 -1.65 -10.16
C LYS A 155 -19.77 -2.47 -9.84
N VAL A 156 -18.59 -1.84 -9.81
CA VAL A 156 -17.35 -2.53 -9.40
C VAL A 156 -17.45 -2.95 -7.94
N ALA A 157 -17.87 -2.05 -7.04
CA ALA A 157 -17.99 -2.34 -5.61
C ALA A 157 -19.00 -3.46 -5.31
N GLU A 158 -20.05 -3.61 -6.11
CA GLU A 158 -21.02 -4.70 -6.00
C GLU A 158 -20.46 -6.05 -6.49
N ALA A 159 -19.39 -6.04 -7.30
CA ALA A 159 -18.81 -7.22 -7.94
C ALA A 159 -17.54 -7.76 -7.26
N THR A 160 -16.99 -7.07 -6.28
CA THR A 160 -15.73 -7.45 -5.60
C THR A 160 -15.75 -7.09 -4.12
N GLU A 161 -15.04 -7.88 -3.33
CA GLU A 161 -14.74 -7.54 -1.93
C GLU A 161 -13.43 -6.77 -1.80
N MET A 162 -12.66 -6.60 -2.87
CA MET A 162 -11.38 -5.89 -2.84
C MET A 162 -11.58 -4.40 -2.57
N PRO A 163 -10.69 -3.78 -1.76
CA PRO A 163 -10.66 -2.33 -1.64
C PRO A 163 -10.38 -1.65 -2.98
N LEU A 164 -10.95 -0.46 -3.16
CA LEU A 164 -10.88 0.28 -4.42
C LEU A 164 -9.87 1.43 -4.36
N ILE A 165 -9.27 1.72 -5.51
CA ILE A 165 -8.60 2.98 -5.81
C ILE A 165 -9.48 3.73 -6.82
N LEU A 166 -9.89 4.95 -6.50
CA LEU A 166 -10.64 5.80 -7.42
C LEU A 166 -9.65 6.75 -8.10
N CYS A 167 -9.59 6.73 -9.44
CA CYS A 167 -8.59 7.49 -10.18
C CYS A 167 -9.23 8.59 -11.04
N SER A 168 -9.15 9.84 -10.56
CA SER A 168 -9.52 11.07 -11.27
C SER A 168 -8.74 12.27 -10.70
N TYR A 169 -8.38 13.24 -11.54
CA TYR A 169 -7.90 14.55 -11.08
C TYR A 169 -9.03 15.58 -10.94
N ASP A 170 -10.23 15.27 -11.39
CA ASP A 170 -11.40 16.14 -11.27
C ASP A 170 -12.12 15.88 -9.94
N PRO A 171 -12.22 16.89 -9.04
CA PRO A 171 -12.90 16.74 -7.75
C PRO A 171 -14.38 16.36 -7.86
N ALA A 172 -15.11 16.86 -8.87
CA ALA A 172 -16.53 16.53 -9.03
C ALA A 172 -16.72 15.07 -9.43
N VAL A 173 -15.86 14.56 -10.32
CA VAL A 173 -15.82 13.13 -10.65
C VAL A 173 -15.46 12.30 -9.41
N MET A 174 -14.46 12.74 -8.63
CA MET A 174 -14.02 12.04 -7.43
C MET A 174 -15.15 11.95 -6.39
N GLU A 175 -15.84 13.06 -6.13
CA GLU A 175 -16.97 13.11 -5.20
C GLU A 175 -18.10 12.16 -5.63
N SER A 176 -18.43 12.12 -6.91
CA SER A 176 -19.42 11.17 -7.44
C SER A 176 -19.02 9.72 -7.15
N GLY A 177 -17.76 9.35 -7.42
CA GLY A 177 -17.24 8.01 -7.11
C GLY A 177 -17.25 7.68 -5.62
N LEU A 178 -16.89 8.63 -4.76
CA LEU A 178 -16.89 8.45 -3.30
C LEU A 178 -18.32 8.27 -2.75
N SER A 179 -19.25 9.11 -3.20
CA SER A 179 -20.66 9.07 -2.77
C SER A 179 -21.38 7.78 -3.18
N ALA A 180 -20.89 7.11 -4.23
CA ALA A 180 -21.43 5.85 -4.70
C ALA A 180 -21.11 4.65 -3.77
N LEU A 181 -20.14 4.81 -2.86
CA LEU A 181 -19.68 3.75 -1.97
C LEU A 181 -20.26 3.92 -0.56
N LYS A 182 -20.62 2.79 0.07
CA LYS A 182 -21.11 2.75 1.46
C LYS A 182 -20.15 1.94 2.32
N ASP A 183 -19.97 2.39 3.57
CA ASP A 183 -19.16 1.69 4.58
C ASP A 183 -17.77 1.25 4.08
N SER A 184 -17.18 2.08 3.22
CA SER A 184 -15.89 1.81 2.57
C SER A 184 -14.96 2.99 2.73
N ARG A 185 -13.68 2.76 2.49
CA ARG A 185 -12.63 3.76 2.54
C ARG A 185 -11.65 3.52 1.40
N PRO A 186 -12.01 3.89 0.17
CA PRO A 186 -11.15 3.74 -0.99
C PRO A 186 -9.94 4.67 -0.92
N LEU A 187 -8.94 4.39 -1.75
CA LEU A 187 -7.83 5.31 -1.98
C LEU A 187 -8.20 6.36 -3.03
N ILE A 188 -8.06 7.63 -2.70
CA ILE A 188 -8.29 8.76 -3.62
C ILE A 188 -7.01 9.01 -4.42
N TYR A 189 -7.06 8.80 -5.74
CA TYR A 189 -6.01 9.17 -6.68
C TYR A 189 -6.53 10.30 -7.60
N ALA A 190 -6.04 11.54 -7.55
CA ALA A 190 -4.99 12.08 -6.69
C ALA A 190 -5.03 13.62 -6.56
N ALA A 191 -4.42 14.15 -5.50
CA ALA A 191 -4.14 15.57 -5.31
C ALA A 191 -2.84 15.99 -6.04
N ASN A 192 -2.88 17.09 -6.75
CA ASN A 192 -1.77 17.73 -7.46
C ASN A 192 -1.82 19.26 -7.23
N LYS A 193 -0.87 20.00 -7.81
CA LYS A 193 -0.76 21.47 -7.62
C LYS A 193 -2.06 22.24 -7.93
N GLY A 194 -2.88 21.77 -8.86
CA GLY A 194 -4.07 22.46 -9.34
C GLY A 194 -5.36 22.14 -8.59
N ASN A 195 -5.41 21.06 -7.81
CA ASN A 195 -6.65 20.55 -7.20
C ASN A 195 -6.49 20.09 -5.73
N TRP A 196 -5.32 20.32 -5.11
CA TRP A 196 -4.97 19.69 -3.83
C TRP A 196 -5.96 20.04 -2.71
N ARG A 197 -6.55 21.24 -2.73
CA ARG A 197 -7.43 21.71 -1.66
C ARG A 197 -8.76 21.00 -1.71
N GLU A 198 -9.38 20.96 -2.87
CA GLU A 198 -10.65 20.28 -3.11
C GLU A 198 -10.52 18.77 -2.86
N MET A 199 -9.41 18.17 -3.31
CA MET A 199 -9.12 16.76 -3.03
C MET A 199 -8.87 16.48 -1.55
N ALA A 200 -8.27 17.42 -0.81
CA ALA A 200 -8.09 17.32 0.64
C ALA A 200 -9.43 17.41 1.37
N ASP A 201 -10.31 18.34 0.97
CA ASP A 201 -11.66 18.47 1.52
C ASP A 201 -12.45 17.16 1.35
N LEU A 202 -12.38 16.53 0.17
CA LEU A 202 -13.00 15.23 -0.07
C LEU A 202 -12.37 14.12 0.79
N ALA A 203 -11.05 14.06 0.89
CA ALA A 203 -10.35 13.08 1.71
C ALA A 203 -10.78 13.17 3.18
N LEU A 204 -10.89 14.38 3.73
CA LEU A 204 -11.35 14.61 5.10
C LEU A 204 -12.83 14.29 5.27
N MET A 205 -13.68 14.75 4.35
CA MET A 205 -15.13 14.55 4.40
C MET A 205 -15.50 13.06 4.40
N TYR A 206 -14.85 12.27 3.56
CA TYR A 206 -15.09 10.83 3.44
C TYR A 206 -14.13 10.00 4.30
N GLY A 207 -13.23 10.64 5.05
CA GLY A 207 -12.22 9.99 5.88
C GLY A 207 -11.30 9.03 5.09
N CYS A 208 -11.02 9.30 3.82
CA CYS A 208 -10.29 8.42 2.90
C CYS A 208 -8.80 8.82 2.76
N PRO A 209 -7.88 7.86 2.56
CA PRO A 209 -6.49 8.17 2.28
C PRO A 209 -6.34 8.81 0.90
N LEU A 210 -5.31 9.65 0.75
CA LEU A 210 -5.12 10.51 -0.43
C LEU A 210 -3.73 10.34 -1.05
N VAL A 211 -3.68 10.14 -2.36
CA VAL A 211 -2.44 10.16 -3.13
C VAL A 211 -2.04 11.60 -3.44
N VAL A 212 -0.79 11.94 -3.17
CA VAL A 212 -0.11 13.18 -3.57
C VAL A 212 0.68 12.88 -4.84
N SER A 213 0.34 13.52 -5.95
CA SER A 213 0.95 13.28 -7.26
C SER A 213 1.68 14.52 -7.75
N ALA A 214 2.98 14.37 -7.97
CA ALA A 214 3.84 15.37 -8.63
C ALA A 214 4.88 14.65 -9.51
N PRO A 215 4.46 14.10 -10.66
CA PRO A 215 5.31 13.28 -11.50
C PRO A 215 6.59 14.02 -11.94
N GLY A 216 7.75 13.45 -11.60
CA GLY A 216 9.06 13.99 -11.99
C GLY A 216 9.55 15.19 -11.17
N ASP A 217 8.77 15.70 -10.21
CA ASP A 217 9.12 16.85 -9.38
C ASP A 217 9.03 16.52 -7.89
N LEU A 218 10.13 16.00 -7.33
CA LEU A 218 10.21 15.63 -5.91
C LEU A 218 10.13 16.84 -4.96
N ASN A 219 10.50 18.03 -5.41
CA ASN A 219 10.40 19.24 -4.60
C ASN A 219 8.94 19.66 -4.44
N LEU A 220 8.20 19.67 -5.55
CA LEU A 220 6.76 19.90 -5.51
C LEU A 220 6.04 18.81 -4.73
N LEU A 221 6.42 17.53 -4.90
CA LEU A 221 5.87 16.41 -4.14
C LEU A 221 5.97 16.66 -2.63
N ARG A 222 7.17 16.94 -2.11
CA ARG A 222 7.38 17.24 -0.68
C ARG A 222 6.61 18.49 -0.22
N SER A 223 6.54 19.53 -1.06
CA SER A 223 5.80 20.75 -0.75
C SER A 223 4.29 20.49 -0.62
N LEU A 224 3.71 19.71 -1.53
CA LEU A 224 2.30 19.31 -1.48
C LEU A 224 2.03 18.40 -0.29
N THR A 225 2.91 17.43 0.00
CA THR A 225 2.79 16.58 1.21
C THR A 225 2.73 17.42 2.47
N LYS A 226 3.64 18.40 2.62
CA LYS A 226 3.63 19.32 3.76
C LYS A 226 2.33 20.11 3.84
N THR A 227 1.89 20.65 2.70
CA THR A 227 0.65 21.45 2.62
C THR A 227 -0.57 20.64 3.06
N LEU A 228 -0.68 19.39 2.60
CA LEU A 228 -1.79 18.50 2.93
C LEU A 228 -1.79 18.08 4.40
N LEU A 229 -0.61 17.84 4.99
CA LEU A 229 -0.47 17.57 6.43
C LEU A 229 -0.90 18.78 7.27
N GLU A 230 -0.45 19.98 6.91
CA GLU A 230 -0.86 21.23 7.60
C GLU A 230 -2.36 21.51 7.44
N TYR A 231 -2.97 21.03 6.36
CA TYR A 231 -4.42 21.09 6.14
C TYR A 231 -5.20 20.00 6.92
N GLY A 232 -4.50 19.01 7.49
CA GLY A 232 -5.08 17.97 8.34
C GLY A 232 -5.23 16.58 7.70
N VAL A 233 -4.75 16.38 6.46
CA VAL A 233 -4.77 15.06 5.82
C VAL A 233 -3.54 14.26 6.24
N GLU A 234 -3.71 13.33 7.18
CA GLU A 234 -2.61 12.57 7.78
C GLU A 234 -2.24 11.30 6.99
N GLU A 235 -3.19 10.72 6.26
CA GLU A 235 -3.00 9.45 5.53
C GLU A 235 -2.74 9.69 4.05
N LEU A 236 -1.46 9.92 3.75
CA LEU A 236 -0.97 10.24 2.41
C LEU A 236 -0.21 9.08 1.77
N ILE A 237 -0.23 9.03 0.45
CA ILE A 237 0.57 8.14 -0.39
C ILE A 237 1.27 9.00 -1.45
N LEU A 238 2.53 8.74 -1.77
CA LEU A 238 3.31 9.55 -2.72
C LEU A 238 3.37 8.89 -4.09
N ASP A 239 3.04 9.66 -5.12
CA ASP A 239 3.22 9.32 -6.53
C ASP A 239 4.24 10.27 -7.17
N PRO A 240 5.53 9.87 -7.24
CA PRO A 240 6.58 10.63 -7.92
C PRO A 240 6.55 10.46 -9.45
N GLY A 241 5.57 9.75 -10.00
CA GLY A 241 5.48 9.37 -11.41
C GLY A 241 6.19 8.06 -11.74
N THR A 242 5.61 7.32 -12.68
CA THR A 242 6.19 6.11 -13.27
C THR A 242 6.45 6.34 -14.75
N TYR A 243 7.70 6.17 -15.17
CA TYR A 243 8.15 6.36 -16.54
C TYR A 243 8.87 5.08 -17.02
N PRO A 244 8.38 4.41 -18.08
CA PRO A 244 9.02 3.25 -18.66
C PRO A 244 10.16 3.66 -19.59
N ASP A 245 10.83 2.67 -20.20
CA ASP A 245 11.82 2.84 -21.26
C ASP A 245 12.93 3.86 -20.89
N GLU A 246 13.12 4.94 -21.65
CA GLU A 246 14.15 5.96 -21.38
C GLU A 246 13.98 6.64 -20.02
N GLY A 247 12.75 6.69 -19.49
CA GLY A 247 12.43 7.25 -18.18
C GLY A 247 12.66 6.30 -17.01
N LEU A 248 13.00 5.03 -17.25
CA LEU A 248 13.15 4.01 -16.21
C LEU A 248 14.16 4.41 -15.13
N LYS A 249 15.28 5.02 -15.54
CA LYS A 249 16.29 5.52 -14.60
C LYS A 249 15.70 6.52 -13.59
N THR A 250 14.87 7.44 -14.07
CA THR A 250 14.19 8.44 -13.25
C THR A 250 13.24 7.77 -12.26
N THR A 251 12.43 6.82 -12.73
CA THR A 251 11.52 6.03 -11.90
C THR A 251 12.27 5.34 -10.75
N ILE A 252 13.30 4.55 -11.06
CA ILE A 252 14.06 3.81 -10.04
C ILE A 252 14.74 4.76 -9.06
N ASN A 253 15.30 5.87 -9.55
CA ASN A 253 15.96 6.85 -8.70
C ASN A 253 14.98 7.54 -7.75
N ASN A 254 13.82 7.99 -8.24
CA ASN A 254 12.84 8.71 -7.43
C ASN A 254 12.33 7.85 -6.26
N PHE A 255 11.94 6.60 -6.53
CA PHE A 255 11.48 5.69 -5.48
C PHE A 255 12.59 5.36 -4.48
N THR A 256 13.82 5.15 -4.97
CA THR A 256 14.99 4.89 -4.10
C THR A 256 15.29 6.07 -3.20
N MET A 257 15.28 7.29 -3.74
CA MET A 257 15.56 8.50 -2.97
C MET A 257 14.48 8.77 -1.93
N LEU A 258 13.20 8.65 -2.28
CA LEU A 258 12.12 8.82 -1.31
C LEU A 258 12.21 7.82 -0.15
N ARG A 259 12.43 6.53 -0.45
CA ARG A 259 12.60 5.52 0.61
C ARG A 259 13.82 5.79 1.47
N ARG A 260 14.93 6.21 0.87
CA ARG A 260 16.16 6.53 1.60
C ARG A 260 15.99 7.77 2.47
N CYS A 261 15.32 8.81 1.97
CA CYS A 261 14.98 10.00 2.75
C CYS A 261 14.15 9.62 3.98
N ALA A 262 13.14 8.78 3.82
CA ALA A 262 12.33 8.30 4.94
C ALA A 262 13.13 7.45 5.95
N CYS A 263 13.86 6.43 5.48
CA CYS A 263 14.47 5.43 6.35
C CYS A 263 15.86 5.81 6.91
N GLU A 264 16.66 6.55 6.17
CA GLU A 264 18.04 6.89 6.57
C GLU A 264 18.19 8.35 7.00
N LEU A 265 17.42 9.26 6.39
CA LEU A 265 17.50 10.70 6.69
C LEU A 265 16.37 11.18 7.60
N GLU A 266 15.45 10.29 7.99
CA GLU A 266 14.31 10.58 8.87
C GLU A 266 13.46 11.76 8.35
N ASP A 267 13.38 11.93 7.02
CA ASP A 267 12.55 12.95 6.39
C ASP A 267 11.07 12.56 6.45
N GLU A 268 10.35 13.13 7.41
CA GLU A 268 8.93 12.85 7.63
C GLU A 268 8.06 13.13 6.38
N LEU A 269 8.44 14.11 5.55
CA LEU A 269 7.71 14.45 4.31
C LEU A 269 7.88 13.39 3.21
N SER A 270 8.87 12.52 3.32
CA SER A 270 9.04 11.34 2.46
C SER A 270 8.53 10.06 3.15
N GLY A 271 8.09 10.15 4.41
CA GLY A 271 7.71 9.05 5.29
C GLY A 271 6.36 8.40 5.00
N PHE A 272 5.98 8.29 3.73
CA PHE A 272 4.67 7.82 3.29
C PHE A 272 4.81 6.70 2.25
N PRO A 273 3.79 5.81 2.12
CA PRO A 273 3.80 4.76 1.11
C PRO A 273 3.99 5.31 -0.30
N LEU A 274 4.61 4.52 -1.19
CA LEU A 274 4.86 4.89 -2.58
C LEU A 274 3.92 4.15 -3.53
N LEU A 275 3.22 4.89 -4.39
CA LEU A 275 2.41 4.32 -5.46
C LEU A 275 3.19 4.36 -6.77
N ALA A 276 3.18 3.24 -7.49
CA ALA A 276 3.65 3.18 -8.87
C ALA A 276 2.53 2.73 -9.81
N ALA A 277 2.58 3.21 -11.05
CA ALA A 277 1.60 2.92 -12.08
C ALA A 277 2.23 2.26 -13.31
N PRO A 278 2.72 0.99 -13.23
CA PRO A 278 3.26 0.28 -14.39
C PRO A 278 2.30 0.21 -15.59
N ILE A 279 0.99 0.39 -15.38
CA ILE A 279 -0.03 0.62 -16.41
C ILE A 279 0.36 1.67 -17.47
N VAL A 280 1.28 2.59 -17.18
CA VAL A 280 1.86 3.50 -18.19
C VAL A 280 2.48 2.78 -19.39
N ALA A 281 2.92 1.53 -19.23
CA ALA A 281 3.42 0.70 -20.33
C ALA A 281 2.35 0.41 -21.40
N TRP A 282 1.06 0.61 -21.07
CA TRP A 282 -0.05 0.46 -22.02
C TRP A 282 -0.33 1.72 -22.86
N LYS A 283 0.49 2.78 -22.71
CA LYS A 283 0.44 3.93 -23.61
C LYS A 283 1.08 3.57 -24.97
N GLY A 284 0.56 4.17 -26.05
CA GLY A 284 1.06 3.97 -27.41
C GLY A 284 0.47 2.75 -28.12
N ASP A 285 1.01 2.43 -29.30
CA ASP A 285 0.39 1.48 -30.26
C ASP A 285 1.16 0.15 -30.41
N GLU A 286 2.11 -0.13 -29.50
CA GLU A 286 2.84 -1.41 -29.52
C GLU A 286 1.91 -2.62 -29.33
N ASP A 287 2.41 -3.80 -29.72
CA ASP A 287 1.71 -5.08 -29.55
C ASP A 287 1.30 -5.30 -28.07
N PRO A 288 0.06 -5.73 -27.78
CA PRO A 288 -0.41 -5.95 -26.42
C PRO A 288 0.47 -6.90 -25.60
N THR A 289 1.07 -7.90 -26.22
CA THR A 289 2.01 -8.82 -25.55
C THR A 289 3.24 -8.06 -25.10
N ILE A 290 3.83 -7.23 -25.97
CA ILE A 290 5.00 -6.40 -25.63
C ILE A 290 4.67 -5.45 -24.48
N LYS A 291 3.49 -4.80 -24.50
CA LYS A 291 3.03 -3.93 -23.42
C LYS A 291 2.89 -4.66 -22.09
N ALA A 292 2.29 -5.85 -22.09
CA ALA A 292 2.16 -6.69 -20.90
C ALA A 292 3.52 -7.18 -20.37
N TRP A 293 4.48 -7.49 -21.25
CA TRP A 293 5.86 -7.77 -20.86
C TRP A 293 6.53 -6.56 -20.20
N LYS A 294 6.36 -5.37 -20.79
CA LYS A 294 6.88 -4.10 -20.25
C LYS A 294 6.32 -3.79 -18.88
N GLU A 295 5.01 -3.91 -18.74
CA GLU A 295 4.33 -3.75 -17.46
C GLU A 295 4.85 -4.71 -16.40
N SER A 296 5.02 -6.00 -16.75
CA SER A 296 5.46 -7.04 -15.81
C SER A 296 6.88 -6.81 -15.30
N TYR A 297 7.86 -6.55 -16.17
CA TYR A 297 9.23 -6.29 -15.68
C TYR A 297 9.30 -5.00 -14.86
N LEU A 298 8.53 -3.96 -15.25
CA LEU A 298 8.51 -2.67 -14.55
C LEU A 298 7.92 -2.84 -13.15
N ALA A 299 6.81 -3.56 -13.03
CA ALA A 299 6.21 -3.95 -11.75
C ALA A 299 7.20 -4.71 -10.85
N CYS A 300 7.91 -5.70 -11.40
CA CYS A 300 8.92 -6.46 -10.66
C CYS A 300 10.06 -5.57 -10.15
N MET A 301 10.57 -4.65 -10.98
CA MET A 301 11.60 -3.70 -10.56
C MET A 301 11.11 -2.77 -9.45
N LEU A 302 9.84 -2.35 -9.50
CA LEU A 302 9.24 -1.45 -8.52
C LEU A 302 8.93 -2.14 -7.18
N ILE A 303 8.61 -3.45 -7.17
CA ILE A 303 8.59 -4.24 -5.93
C ILE A 303 9.97 -4.21 -5.26
N LEU A 304 11.04 -4.40 -6.04
CA LEU A 304 12.43 -4.36 -5.55
C LEU A 304 12.90 -2.94 -5.20
N ARG A 305 12.18 -1.92 -5.67
CA ARG A 305 12.48 -0.51 -5.49
C ARG A 305 11.30 0.19 -4.81
N PHE A 306 10.82 -0.45 -3.75
CA PHE A 306 10.07 0.15 -2.67
C PHE A 306 8.67 0.68 -3.00
N ALA A 307 8.07 0.29 -4.12
CA ALA A 307 6.66 0.54 -4.35
C ALA A 307 5.81 -0.24 -3.33
N ASP A 308 4.88 0.46 -2.69
CA ASP A 308 3.90 -0.11 -1.77
C ASP A 308 2.58 -0.44 -2.48
N ILE A 309 2.27 0.26 -3.58
CA ILE A 309 1.15 -0.04 -4.48
C ILE A 309 1.65 -0.11 -5.92
N LEU A 310 1.14 -1.07 -6.69
CA LEU A 310 1.23 -1.12 -8.14
C LEU A 310 -0.15 -1.08 -8.78
N ILE A 311 -0.35 -0.20 -9.78
CA ILE A 311 -1.53 -0.23 -10.66
C ILE A 311 -1.16 -0.87 -11.99
N LEU A 312 -1.80 -2.00 -12.31
CA LEU A 312 -1.56 -2.80 -13.52
C LEU A 312 -2.83 -2.85 -14.39
N ASN A 313 -2.67 -3.01 -15.70
CA ASN A 313 -3.75 -3.33 -16.63
C ASN A 313 -3.81 -4.81 -16.99
N SER A 314 -2.68 -5.50 -17.13
CA SER A 314 -2.65 -6.92 -17.48
C SER A 314 -3.32 -7.78 -16.41
N ILE A 315 -3.94 -8.88 -16.81
CA ILE A 315 -4.55 -9.87 -15.90
C ILE A 315 -4.33 -11.32 -16.37
N GLU A 316 -3.53 -11.49 -17.40
CA GLU A 316 -3.10 -12.78 -17.89
C GLU A 316 -2.16 -13.42 -16.87
N THR A 317 -2.35 -14.72 -16.63
CA THR A 317 -1.57 -15.45 -15.63
C THR A 317 -0.07 -15.34 -15.88
N TRP A 318 0.39 -15.42 -17.14
CA TRP A 318 1.81 -15.37 -17.46
C TRP A 318 2.48 -14.02 -17.14
N SER A 319 1.74 -12.90 -17.19
CA SER A 319 2.27 -11.57 -16.91
C SER A 319 2.22 -11.24 -15.42
N ILE A 320 1.23 -11.77 -14.69
CA ILE A 320 1.04 -11.57 -13.25
C ILE A 320 1.92 -12.51 -12.39
N LEU A 321 2.12 -13.77 -12.81
CA LEU A 321 2.86 -14.76 -12.01
C LEU A 321 4.25 -14.29 -11.54
N PRO A 322 5.10 -13.69 -12.40
CA PRO A 322 6.40 -13.19 -11.96
C PRO A 322 6.29 -12.16 -10.84
N ILE A 323 5.25 -11.31 -10.88
CA ILE A 323 5.02 -10.20 -9.94
C ILE A 323 4.63 -10.75 -8.56
N VAL A 324 3.61 -11.61 -8.50
CA VAL A 324 3.12 -12.16 -7.22
C VAL A 324 4.14 -13.09 -6.56
N ILE A 325 4.90 -13.87 -7.34
CA ILE A 325 5.97 -14.74 -6.83
C ILE A 325 7.13 -13.90 -6.31
N LEU A 326 7.57 -12.87 -7.05
CA LEU A 326 8.65 -11.99 -6.61
C LEU A 326 8.27 -11.25 -5.33
N ARG A 327 7.03 -10.72 -5.26
CA ARG A 327 6.50 -10.12 -4.03
C ARG A 327 6.60 -11.10 -2.86
N GLN A 328 6.10 -12.32 -2.99
CA GLN A 328 6.17 -13.30 -1.91
C GLN A 328 7.61 -13.55 -1.46
N ASN A 329 8.54 -13.73 -2.40
CA ASN A 329 9.93 -14.03 -2.08
C ASN A 329 10.65 -12.88 -1.37
N ILE A 330 10.37 -11.64 -1.77
CA ILE A 330 10.98 -10.45 -1.16
C ILE A 330 10.46 -10.20 0.25
N TYR A 331 9.18 -10.45 0.47
CA TYR A 331 8.51 -10.22 1.75
C TYR A 331 8.57 -11.41 2.73
N ASN A 332 9.10 -12.57 2.32
CA ASN A 332 9.42 -13.65 3.25
C ASN A 332 10.41 -13.17 4.32
N ASP A 333 10.17 -13.57 5.57
CA ASP A 333 11.06 -13.28 6.71
C ASP A 333 12.46 -13.88 6.45
N PRO A 334 13.53 -13.06 6.37
CA PRO A 334 14.87 -13.56 6.03
C PRO A 334 15.49 -14.46 7.10
N VAL A 335 14.97 -14.44 8.34
CA VAL A 335 15.51 -15.24 9.45
C VAL A 335 14.75 -16.57 9.59
N LYS A 336 13.54 -16.68 9.03
CA LYS A 336 12.75 -17.92 9.07
C LYS A 336 12.86 -18.67 7.73
N PRO A 337 13.53 -19.84 7.70
CA PRO A 337 13.56 -20.63 6.49
C PRO A 337 12.15 -21.11 6.13
N VAL A 338 11.80 -21.00 4.85
CA VAL A 338 10.56 -21.58 4.32
C VAL A 338 10.66 -23.10 4.41
N SER A 339 9.71 -23.73 5.10
CA SER A 339 9.65 -25.18 5.26
C SER A 339 8.39 -25.75 4.64
N VAL A 340 8.46 -27.01 4.24
CA VAL A 340 7.30 -27.80 3.83
C VAL A 340 6.86 -28.69 5.00
N GLU A 341 5.57 -29.03 5.02
CA GLU A 341 5.06 -30.02 5.97
C GLU A 341 5.88 -31.33 5.90
N PRO A 342 6.42 -31.81 7.02
CA PRO A 342 7.16 -33.07 7.07
C PRO A 342 6.29 -34.26 6.65
N GLY A 343 6.80 -35.10 5.75
CA GLY A 343 6.12 -36.32 5.34
C GLY A 343 6.61 -36.87 4.01
N LEU A 344 6.29 -38.14 3.75
CA LEU A 344 6.49 -38.73 2.43
C LEU A 344 5.56 -38.02 1.43
N ARG A 345 6.12 -37.64 0.28
CA ARG A 345 5.39 -37.04 -0.83
C ARG A 345 5.55 -37.98 -2.02
N VAL A 346 4.43 -38.44 -2.57
CA VAL A 346 4.41 -39.14 -3.85
C VAL A 346 4.55 -38.08 -4.94
N ILE A 347 5.58 -38.21 -5.76
CA ILE A 347 5.80 -37.33 -6.92
C ILE A 347 5.37 -38.10 -8.16
N GLY A 348 4.35 -37.62 -8.85
CA GLY A 348 3.80 -38.28 -10.04
C GLY A 348 2.92 -39.49 -9.69
N LYS A 349 3.05 -40.56 -10.49
CA LYS A 349 2.58 -41.91 -10.16
C LYS A 349 3.79 -42.79 -9.90
#